data_AF-A0A2S6MCB0-F1
#
_entry.id   AF-A0A2S6MCB0-F1
#
_cell.length_a   1.000
_cell.length_b   1.000
_cell.length_c   1.000
_cell.angle_alpha   90.00
_cell.angle_beta   90.00
_cell.angle_gamma   90.00
#
_symmetry.space_group_name_H-M   'P 1'
#
loop_
_entity.id
_entity.type
_entity.pdbx_description
1 polymer ?
#
loop_
_entity_poly.entity_id
_entity_poly.type
_entity_poly.pdbx_seq_one_letter_code
_entity_poly.pdbx_strand_id
1 'polypeptide(L)'
;GVPLIASHMFAFYYGIMADLSPPVALAALAAAPIAKENPDKIGWEAMRIALAGYVIPFIFVYSPALMLQAGDPMAAKLGFYGAVALATVKALAAIGLFGMVAIGFLFTRLTLIERLVALGAAFCLLGDFPFSDTAGFLLTAAIVLWQWRQRPPVPVEAV
;
A
#
# COMPACT_ATOMS: atom_id res chain seq x y z
N GLY A 1 0.04 24.10 6.00
CA GLY A 1 -1.35 23.64 5.78
C GLY A 1 -1.37 22.73 4.58
N VAL A 2 -2.25 21.72 4.55
CA VAL A 2 -2.38 20.78 3.42
C VAL A 2 -3.07 21.49 2.24
N PRO A 3 -2.65 21.27 0.98
CA PRO A 3 -3.33 21.84 -0.19
C PRO A 3 -4.82 21.53 -0.21
N LEU A 4 -5.65 22.50 -0.60
CA LEU A 4 -7.11 22.39 -0.55
C LEU A 4 -7.62 21.13 -1.25
N ILE A 5 -7.11 20.84 -2.45
CA ILE A 5 -7.50 19.67 -3.24
C ILE A 5 -7.12 18.35 -2.56
N ALA A 6 -5.96 18.29 -1.89
CA ALA A 6 -5.51 17.10 -1.19
C ALA A 6 -6.42 16.78 0.00
N SER A 7 -6.86 17.80 0.74
CA SER A 7 -7.81 17.63 1.85
C SER A 7 -9.18 17.12 1.38
N HIS A 8 -9.70 17.63 0.26
CA HIS A 8 -10.99 17.18 -0.30
C HIS A 8 -10.90 15.74 -0.83
N MET A 9 -9.82 15.40 -1.53
CA MET A 9 -9.61 14.03 -2.02
C MET A 9 -9.34 13.05 -0.88
N PHE A 10 -8.71 13.48 0.20
CA PHE A 10 -8.58 12.69 1.43
C PHE A 10 -9.94 12.33 1.99
N ALA A 11 -10.82 13.33 2.21
CA ALA A 11 -12.16 13.09 2.72
C ALA A 11 -13.00 12.22 1.77
N PHE A 12 -12.92 12.46 0.46
CA PHE A 12 -13.60 11.67 -0.56
C PHE A 12 -13.15 10.20 -0.58
N TYR A 13 -11.83 9.95 -0.53
CA TYR A 13 -11.28 8.60 -0.52
C TYR A 13 -11.70 7.83 0.74
N TYR A 14 -11.62 8.46 1.92
CA TYR A 14 -12.10 7.84 3.16
C TYR A 14 -13.61 7.64 3.18
N GLY A 15 -14.38 8.51 2.52
CA GLY A 15 -15.81 8.32 2.31
C GLY A 15 -16.12 7.02 1.59
N ILE A 16 -15.40 6.72 0.50
CA ILE A 16 -15.57 5.45 -0.24
C ILE A 16 -15.06 4.25 0.59
N MET A 17 -13.93 4.39 1.28
CA MET A 17 -13.36 3.30 2.08
C MET A 17 -14.18 2.99 3.34
N ALA A 18 -15.01 3.93 3.82
CA ALA A 18 -15.90 3.71 4.96
C ALA A 18 -16.94 2.61 4.66
N ASP A 19 -17.36 2.49 3.40
CA ASP A 19 -18.32 1.48 2.94
C ASP A 19 -17.77 0.04 3.02
N LEU A 20 -16.48 -0.14 3.30
CA LEU A 20 -15.88 -1.46 3.46
C LEU A 20 -15.92 -1.97 4.90
N SER A 21 -16.16 -1.10 5.88
CA SER A 21 -16.12 -1.46 7.30
C SER A 21 -17.42 -2.16 7.74
N PRO A 22 -17.34 -3.36 8.38
CA PRO A 22 -18.50 -3.95 9.05
C PRO A 22 -18.98 -2.99 10.16
N PRO A 23 -20.29 -2.72 10.33
CA PRO A 23 -21.48 -3.42 9.81
C PRO A 23 -22.12 -2.78 8.55
N VAL A 24 -21.53 -1.75 7.95
CA VAL A 24 -22.13 -0.93 6.88
C VAL A 24 -21.82 -1.47 5.48
N ALA A 25 -21.03 -2.55 5.37
CA ALA A 25 -20.60 -3.14 4.11
C ALA A 25 -21.74 -3.73 3.26
N LEU A 26 -22.49 -2.87 2.57
CA LEU A 26 -23.61 -3.21 1.70
C LEU A 26 -23.21 -4.20 0.59
N ALA A 27 -21.99 -4.06 0.07
CA ALA A 27 -21.43 -5.00 -0.90
C ALA A 27 -21.25 -6.42 -0.33
N ALA A 28 -20.86 -6.53 0.95
CA ALA A 28 -20.73 -7.82 1.63
C ALA A 28 -22.10 -8.47 1.90
N LEU A 29 -23.13 -7.66 2.20
CA LEU A 29 -24.51 -8.14 2.32
C LEU A 29 -25.04 -8.72 0.99
N ALA A 30 -24.75 -8.05 -0.13
CA ALA A 30 -25.12 -8.55 -1.46
C ALA A 30 -24.32 -9.79 -1.88
N ALA A 31 -23.06 -9.92 -1.45
CA ALA A 31 -22.20 -11.06 -1.77
C ALA A 31 -22.48 -12.31 -0.91
N ALA A 32 -23.02 -12.16 0.28
CA ALA A 32 -23.32 -13.25 1.21
C ALA A 32 -24.14 -14.42 0.62
N PRO A 33 -25.28 -14.21 -0.09
CA PRO A 33 -26.04 -15.31 -0.67
C PRO A 33 -25.29 -16.06 -1.79
N ILE A 34 -24.35 -15.40 -2.47
CA ILE A 34 -23.52 -16.00 -3.52
C ILE A 34 -22.40 -16.84 -2.89
N ALA A 35 -21.75 -16.32 -1.86
CA ALA A 35 -20.65 -16.99 -1.16
C ALA A 35 -21.10 -18.02 -0.11
N LYS A 36 -22.40 -18.05 0.23
CA LYS A 36 -22.99 -18.91 1.29
C LYS A 36 -22.33 -18.74 2.67
N GLU A 37 -21.90 -17.52 3.00
CA GLU A 37 -21.21 -17.22 4.26
C GLU A 37 -21.80 -15.96 4.91
N ASN A 38 -21.52 -15.76 6.21
CA ASN A 38 -22.00 -14.57 6.93
C ASN A 38 -21.41 -13.28 6.35
N PRO A 39 -22.25 -12.24 6.09
CA PRO A 39 -21.81 -10.96 5.55
C PRO A 39 -20.69 -10.32 6.37
N ASP A 40 -20.76 -10.41 7.69
CA ASP A 40 -19.77 -9.81 8.58
C ASP A 40 -18.39 -10.43 8.37
N LYS A 41 -18.30 -11.76 8.20
CA LYS A 41 -17.04 -12.44 7.93
C LYS A 41 -16.44 -12.01 6.58
N ILE A 42 -17.28 -11.87 5.55
CA ILE A 42 -16.86 -11.37 4.24
C ILE A 42 -16.32 -9.94 4.38
N GLY A 43 -16.99 -9.09 5.14
CA GLY A 43 -16.55 -7.72 5.41
C GLY A 43 -15.20 -7.65 6.15
N TRP A 44 -15.00 -8.48 7.18
CA TRP A 44 -13.71 -8.56 7.89
C TRP A 44 -12.56 -9.01 6.99
N GLU A 45 -12.79 -10.00 6.13
CA GLU A 45 -11.79 -10.45 5.15
C GLU A 45 -11.51 -9.38 4.08
N ALA A 46 -12.55 -8.73 3.58
CA ALA A 46 -12.42 -7.61 2.64
C ALA A 46 -11.60 -6.47 3.24
N MET A 47 -11.88 -6.09 4.49
CA MET A 47 -11.12 -5.07 5.21
C MET A 47 -9.66 -5.48 5.42
N ARG A 48 -9.39 -6.76 5.73
CA ARG A 48 -8.01 -7.26 5.84
C ARG A 48 -7.24 -7.06 4.54
N ILE A 49 -7.84 -7.35 3.40
CA ILE A 49 -7.21 -7.17 2.09
C ILE A 49 -7.04 -5.69 1.75
N ALA A 50 -8.06 -4.87 2.06
CA ALA A 50 -8.06 -3.45 1.74
C ALA A 50 -7.22 -2.58 2.68
N LEU A 51 -6.64 -3.15 3.75
CA LEU A 51 -5.77 -2.44 4.68
C LEU A 51 -4.66 -1.65 3.96
N ALA A 52 -4.12 -2.20 2.86
CA ALA A 52 -3.11 -1.52 2.05
C ALA A 52 -3.64 -0.24 1.36
N GLY A 53 -4.93 -0.20 1.02
CA GLY A 53 -5.59 0.96 0.43
C GLY A 53 -5.76 2.12 1.41
N TYR A 54 -5.96 1.83 2.70
CA TYR A 54 -6.10 2.87 3.73
C TYR A 54 -4.88 3.78 3.89
N VAL A 55 -3.71 3.35 3.40
CA VAL A 55 -2.48 4.14 3.48
C VAL A 55 -2.37 5.18 2.34
N ILE A 56 -3.06 4.95 1.22
CA ILE A 56 -2.97 5.79 0.01
C ILE A 56 -3.22 7.28 0.30
N PRO A 57 -4.23 7.65 1.11
CA PRO A 57 -4.47 9.05 1.47
C PRO A 57 -3.30 9.75 2.13
N PHE A 58 -2.55 9.04 2.98
CA PHE A 58 -1.38 9.61 3.63
C PHE A 58 -0.26 9.85 2.62
N ILE A 59 -0.06 8.94 1.66
CA ILE A 59 1.03 9.04 0.67
C ILE A 59 0.87 10.31 -0.17
N PHE A 60 -0.32 10.61 -0.70
CA PHE A 60 -0.50 11.81 -1.53
C PHE A 60 -0.54 13.12 -0.73
N VAL A 61 -0.81 13.08 0.57
CA VAL A 61 -0.70 14.25 1.45
C VAL A 61 0.78 14.61 1.68
N TYR A 62 1.65 13.61 1.84
CA TYR A 62 3.09 13.83 1.98
C TYR A 62 3.81 14.10 0.64
N SER A 63 3.26 13.61 -0.47
CA SER A 63 3.81 13.87 -1.82
C SER A 63 2.75 14.48 -2.73
N PRO A 64 2.52 15.80 -2.66
CA PRO A 64 1.53 16.51 -3.50
C PRO A 64 1.76 16.33 -5.00
N ALA A 65 2.98 15.95 -5.42
CA ALA A 65 3.29 15.61 -6.81
C ALA A 65 2.40 14.48 -7.36
N LEU A 66 1.94 13.54 -6.52
CA LEU A 66 1.01 12.48 -6.95
C LEU A 66 -0.32 13.00 -7.46
N MET A 67 -0.75 14.18 -6.98
CA MET A 67 -1.96 14.85 -7.42
C MET A 67 -1.70 15.91 -8.49
N LEU A 68 -0.51 15.90 -9.09
CA LEU A 68 -0.04 16.90 -10.05
C LEU A 68 -0.12 18.33 -9.48
N GLN A 69 0.04 18.48 -8.17
CA GLN A 69 0.04 19.77 -7.49
C GLN A 69 1.47 20.29 -7.32
N ALA A 70 1.63 21.61 -7.43
CA ALA A 70 2.87 22.29 -7.11
C ALA A 70 3.09 22.37 -5.59
N GLY A 71 4.35 22.42 -5.15
CA GLY A 71 4.71 22.52 -3.73
C GLY A 71 5.35 21.26 -3.13
N ASP A 72 5.63 20.24 -3.96
CA ASP A 72 6.42 19.09 -3.52
C ASP A 72 7.90 19.51 -3.27
N PRO A 73 8.49 19.23 -2.10
CA PRO A 73 9.89 19.56 -1.79
C PRO A 73 10.89 19.00 -2.82
N MET A 74 10.56 17.87 -3.46
CA MET A 74 11.41 17.22 -4.46
C MET A 74 11.29 17.83 -5.86
N ALA A 75 10.23 18.62 -6.13
CA ALA A 75 10.08 19.33 -7.40
C ALA A 75 11.22 20.34 -7.63
N ALA A 76 11.80 20.88 -6.56
CA ALA A 76 12.93 21.82 -6.61
C ALA A 76 14.26 21.18 -7.06
N LYS A 77 14.43 19.85 -6.90
CA LYS A 77 15.68 19.15 -7.22
C LYS A 77 15.66 18.39 -8.54
N LEU A 78 14.51 17.83 -8.92
CA LEU A 78 14.40 16.90 -10.06
C LEU A 78 13.49 17.41 -11.19
N GLY A 79 12.86 18.57 -11.00
CA GLY A 79 11.80 19.08 -11.88
C GLY A 79 10.45 18.41 -11.62
N PHE A 80 9.38 19.02 -12.11
CA PHE A 80 8.00 18.58 -11.84
C PHE A 80 7.74 17.13 -12.30
N TYR A 81 8.10 16.79 -13.53
CA TYR A 81 7.90 15.43 -14.07
C TYR A 81 8.77 14.37 -13.37
N GLY A 82 9.98 14.72 -12.94
CA GLY A 82 10.85 13.81 -12.18
C GLY A 82 10.30 13.52 -10.79
N ALA A 83 9.79 14.54 -10.10
CA ALA A 83 9.14 14.38 -8.80
C ALA A 83 7.89 13.49 -8.89
N VAL A 84 7.06 13.67 -9.93
CA VAL A 84 5.89 12.82 -10.17
C VAL A 84 6.30 11.35 -10.36
N ALA A 85 7.28 11.08 -11.23
CA ALA A 85 7.73 9.71 -11.50
C ALA A 85 8.26 9.01 -10.23
N LEU A 86 9.11 9.69 -9.45
CA LEU A 86 9.62 9.13 -8.21
C LEU A 86 8.52 8.93 -7.16
N ALA A 87 7.61 9.89 -7.02
CA ALA A 87 6.48 9.78 -6.10
C ALA A 87 5.58 8.60 -6.48
N THR A 88 5.33 8.36 -7.78
CA THR A 88 4.59 7.19 -8.25
C THR A 88 5.30 5.89 -7.89
N VAL A 89 6.62 5.79 -8.13
CA VAL A 89 7.40 4.59 -7.78
C VAL A 89 7.42 4.34 -6.27
N LYS A 90 7.61 5.39 -5.46
CA LYS A 90 7.57 5.36 -4.00
C LYS A 90 6.20 4.89 -3.50
N ALA A 91 5.11 5.43 -4.08
CA ALA A 91 3.75 5.04 -3.75
C ALA A 91 3.47 3.57 -4.08
N LEU A 92 3.84 3.11 -5.27
CA LEU A 92 3.66 1.71 -5.68
C LEU A 92 4.44 0.75 -4.77
N ALA A 93 5.68 1.09 -4.43
CA ALA A 93 6.50 0.29 -3.51
C ALA A 93 5.87 0.25 -2.11
N ALA A 94 5.44 1.40 -1.57
CA ALA A 94 4.81 1.48 -0.25
C ALA A 94 3.49 0.67 -0.19
N ILE A 95 2.61 0.84 -1.18
CA ILE A 95 1.34 0.11 -1.27
C ILE A 95 1.61 -1.41 -1.39
N GLY A 96 2.59 -1.80 -2.19
CA GLY A 96 3.02 -3.19 -2.32
C GLY A 96 3.49 -3.79 -0.99
N LEU A 97 4.32 -3.07 -0.23
CA LEU A 97 4.77 -3.49 1.10
C LEU A 97 3.61 -3.61 2.09
N PHE A 98 2.70 -2.63 2.12
CA PHE A 98 1.52 -2.72 2.98
C PHE A 98 0.61 -3.89 2.58
N GLY A 99 0.47 -4.18 1.30
CA GLY A 99 -0.24 -5.37 0.79
C GLY A 99 0.41 -6.67 1.27
N MET A 100 1.74 -6.76 1.18
CA MET A 100 2.49 -7.92 1.70
C MET A 100 2.31 -8.10 3.21
N VAL A 101 2.28 -7.01 3.98
CA VAL A 101 2.04 -7.06 5.42
C VAL A 101 0.61 -7.54 5.71
N ALA A 102 -0.38 -6.95 5.04
CA ALA A 102 -1.80 -7.26 5.21
C ALA A 102 -2.13 -8.73 4.87
N ILE A 103 -1.63 -9.22 3.72
CA ILE A 103 -1.88 -10.59 3.25
C ILE A 103 -0.92 -11.59 3.92
N GLY A 104 0.30 -11.18 4.26
CA GLY A 104 1.33 -12.05 4.84
C GLY A 104 2.00 -12.98 3.83
N PHE A 105 1.90 -12.65 2.54
CA PHE A 105 2.39 -13.49 1.46
C PHE A 105 2.93 -12.61 0.32
N LEU A 106 4.07 -13.01 -0.25
CA LEU A 106 4.58 -12.46 -1.51
C LEU A 106 4.94 -13.59 -2.48
N PHE A 107 5.94 -14.40 -2.13
CA PHE A 107 6.30 -15.62 -2.87
C PHE A 107 6.34 -16.85 -1.97
N THR A 108 6.67 -16.65 -0.69
CA THR A 108 6.50 -17.60 0.40
C THR A 108 5.68 -16.95 1.52
N ARG A 109 5.26 -17.73 2.53
CA ARG A 109 4.62 -17.17 3.73
C ARG A 109 5.63 -16.30 4.47
N LEU A 110 5.31 -15.03 4.70
CA LEU A 110 6.21 -14.12 5.41
C LEU A 110 6.28 -14.49 6.89
N THR A 111 7.49 -14.51 7.44
CA THR A 111 7.67 -14.62 8.89
C THR A 111 7.22 -13.33 9.60
N LEU A 112 6.95 -13.39 10.91
CA LEU A 112 6.59 -12.21 11.70
C LEU A 112 7.67 -11.11 11.61
N ILE A 113 8.94 -11.52 11.55
CA ILE A 113 10.08 -10.61 11.40
C ILE A 113 10.05 -9.95 10.02
N GLU A 114 9.87 -10.70 8.93
CA GLU A 114 9.76 -10.15 7.58
C GLU A 114 8.58 -9.17 7.46
N ARG A 115 7.45 -9.45 8.12
CA ARG A 115 6.31 -8.52 8.21
C ARG A 115 6.67 -7.22 8.93
N LEU A 116 7.37 -7.30 10.06
CA LEU A 116 7.79 -6.10 10.80
C LEU A 116 8.81 -5.27 10.02
N VAL A 117 9.74 -5.91 9.31
CA VAL A 117 10.71 -5.20 8.45
C VAL A 117 10.00 -4.58 7.25
N ALA A 118 9.04 -5.28 6.62
CA ALA A 118 8.24 -4.74 5.52
C ALA A 118 7.39 -3.54 5.96
N LEU A 119 6.80 -3.61 7.16
CA LEU A 119 6.07 -2.50 7.76
C LEU A 119 7.03 -1.31 8.03
N GLY A 120 8.19 -1.57 8.62
CA GLY A 120 9.23 -0.53 8.82
C GLY A 120 9.68 0.11 7.51
N ALA A 121 9.91 -0.68 6.47
CA ALA A 121 10.27 -0.20 5.13
C ALA A 121 9.16 0.66 4.52
N ALA A 122 7.89 0.27 4.69
CA ALA A 122 6.75 1.01 4.19
C ALA A 122 6.59 2.36 4.91
N PHE A 123 6.80 2.41 6.23
CA PHE A 123 6.82 3.66 6.99
C PHE A 123 8.01 4.55 6.61
N CYS A 124 9.20 3.98 6.39
CA CYS A 124 10.33 4.73 5.85
C CYS A 124 10.03 5.32 4.46
N LEU A 125 9.32 4.58 3.60
CA LEU A 125 8.85 5.08 2.31
C LEU A 125 7.64 6.04 2.43
N LEU A 126 7.04 6.23 3.60
CA LEU A 126 6.08 7.33 3.81
C LEU A 126 6.76 8.59 4.36
N GLY A 127 7.84 8.42 5.13
CA GLY A 127 8.57 9.52 5.73
C GLY A 127 9.26 10.42 4.72
N ASP A 128 9.35 11.71 5.06
CA ASP A 128 10.02 12.75 4.27
C ASP A 128 11.37 13.12 4.90
N PHE A 129 12.21 12.12 5.20
CA PHE A 129 13.57 12.33 5.69
C PHE A 129 14.60 12.12 4.57
N PRO A 130 15.69 12.92 4.50
CA PRO A 130 16.70 12.84 3.43
C PRO A 130 17.36 11.47 3.23
N PHE A 131 17.37 10.62 4.27
CA PHE A 131 17.95 9.28 4.26
C PHE A 131 16.92 8.15 4.18
N SER A 132 15.62 8.48 4.19
CA SER A 132 14.54 7.49 4.32
C SER A 132 14.14 6.86 2.99
N ASP A 133 14.30 7.60 1.88
CA ASP A 133 14.00 7.07 0.55
C ASP A 133 15.00 5.97 0.16
N THR A 134 16.31 6.22 0.33
CA THR A 134 17.34 5.24 0.02
C THR A 134 17.26 4.02 0.94
N ALA A 135 17.04 4.23 2.24
CA ALA A 135 16.82 3.14 3.19
C ALA A 135 15.56 2.32 2.84
N GLY A 136 14.46 2.99 2.51
CA GLY A 136 13.20 2.38 2.12
C GLY A 136 13.31 1.53 0.86
N PHE A 137 13.93 2.05 -0.20
CA PHE A 137 14.17 1.29 -1.43
C PHE A 137 15.13 0.11 -1.22
N LEU A 138 16.20 0.30 -0.44
CA LEU A 138 17.13 -0.79 -0.11
C LEU A 138 16.46 -1.91 0.68
N LEU A 139 15.65 -1.56 1.69
CA LEU A 139 14.92 -2.55 2.48
C LEU A 139 13.87 -3.28 1.63
N THR A 140 13.18 -2.57 0.75
CA THR A 140 12.23 -3.16 -0.21
C THR A 140 12.95 -4.16 -1.11
N ALA A 141 14.06 -3.75 -1.73
CA ALA A 141 14.86 -4.61 -2.59
C ALA A 141 15.42 -5.82 -1.83
N ALA A 142 15.89 -5.64 -0.59
CA ALA A 142 16.39 -6.72 0.25
C ALA A 142 15.31 -7.75 0.56
N ILE A 143 14.09 -7.32 0.94
CA ILE A 143 12.96 -8.22 1.20
C ILE A 143 12.54 -8.96 -0.06
N VAL A 144 12.41 -8.26 -1.18
CA VAL A 144 11.99 -8.86 -2.46
C VAL A 144 13.04 -9.88 -2.94
N LEU A 145 14.33 -9.58 -2.83
CA LEU A 145 15.41 -10.50 -3.20
C LEU A 145 15.50 -11.70 -2.25
N TRP A 146 15.31 -11.48 -0.95
CA TRP A 146 15.30 -12.54 0.05
C TRP A 146 14.12 -13.50 -0.18
N GLN A 147 12.91 -12.97 -0.39
CA GLN A 147 11.74 -13.74 -0.78
C GLN A 147 11.91 -14.43 -2.14
N TRP A 148 12.58 -13.80 -3.10
CA TRP A 148 12.88 -14.41 -4.39
C TRP A 148 13.79 -15.63 -4.26
N ARG A 149 14.80 -15.56 -3.38
CA ARG A 149 15.71 -16.68 -3.08
C ARG A 149 15.04 -17.84 -2.36
N GLN A 150 14.01 -17.57 -1.58
CA GLN A 150 13.24 -18.60 -0.89
C GLN A 150 12.17 -19.27 -1.77
N ARG A 151 12.02 -18.87 -3.05
CA ARG A 151 11.03 -19.48 -3.94
C ARG A 151 11.28 -20.98 -4.05
N PRO A 152 10.33 -21.84 -3.67
CA PRO A 152 10.43 -23.26 -4.01
C PRO A 152 10.45 -23.39 -5.53
N PRO A 153 11.30 -24.26 -6.11
CA PRO A 153 11.27 -24.53 -7.54
C PRO A 153 9.86 -25.00 -7.91
N VAL A 154 9.30 -24.41 -8.96
CA VAL A 154 8.00 -24.83 -9.51
C VAL A 154 8.13 -26.31 -9.88
N PRO A 155 7.32 -27.22 -9.31
CA PRO A 155 7.32 -28.60 -9.76
C PRO A 155 6.89 -28.58 -11.23
N VAL A 156 7.82 -28.92 -12.12
CA VAL A 156 7.50 -29.22 -13.50
C VAL A 156 6.67 -30.49 -13.44
N GLU A 157 5.35 -30.37 -13.59
CA GLU A 157 4.50 -31.53 -13.84
C GLU A 157 5.04 -32.18 -15.12
N ALA A 158 5.68 -33.34 -14.96
CA ALA A 158 6.06 -34.19 -16.07
C ALA A 158 4.76 -34.69 -16.70
N VAL A 159 4.39 -34.07 -17.83
CA VAL A 159 3.33 -34.54 -18.74
C VAL A 159 3.81 -35.78 -19.48
#